data_AF-A0A5B6WQR2-F1
#
_entry.id   AF-A0A5B6WQR2-F1
#
_cell.length_a   1.000
_cell.length_b   1.000
_cell.length_c   1.000
_cell.angle_alpha   90.00
_cell.angle_beta   90.00
_cell.angle_gamma   90.00
#
_symmetry.space_group_name_H-M   'P 1'
#
loop_
_entity.id
_entity.type
_entity.pdbx_description
1 polymer ?
#
loop_
_entity_poly.entity_id
_entity_poly.type
_entity_poly.pdbx_seq_one_letter_code
_entity_poly.pdbx_strand_id
1 'polypeptide(L)'
;MFRTRYGHYEFLVKPFGLTNASATFMDLMNRIFQPCLDQFVVVLMDDILIYSRLEAEHDKHLRIVLQVLQGKQLLGKFSKCEF
;
A
#
# COMPACT_ATOMS: atom_id res chain seq x y z
N MET A 1 -22.33 -3.52 -3.17
CA MET A 1 -23.59 -3.04 -3.75
C MET A 1 -24.47 -2.55 -2.61
N PHE A 2 -24.73 -1.26 -2.53
CA PHE A 2 -25.64 -0.71 -1.52
C PHE A 2 -26.90 -0.20 -2.22
N ARG A 3 -28.03 -0.49 -1.60
CA ARG A 3 -29.35 -0.20 -2.15
C ARG A 3 -29.91 1.00 -1.40
N THR A 4 -30.05 2.12 -2.08
CA THR A 4 -30.82 3.24 -1.56
C THR A 4 -32.27 3.08 -2.00
N ARG A 5 -33.18 3.87 -1.41
CA ARG A 5 -34.61 3.89 -1.79
C ARG A 5 -34.83 4.28 -3.27
N TYR A 6 -33.82 4.84 -3.93
CA TYR A 6 -33.87 5.40 -5.29
C TYR A 6 -33.03 4.64 -6.32
N GLY A 7 -32.33 3.56 -5.93
CA GLY A 7 -31.54 2.79 -6.88
C GLY A 7 -30.39 2.00 -6.24
N HIS A 8 -29.80 1.13 -7.07
CA HIS A 8 -28.62 0.37 -6.74
C HIS A 8 -27.37 1.09 -7.23
N TYR A 9 -26.39 1.29 -6.34
CA TYR A 9 -25.09 1.83 -6.68
C TYR A 9 -24.00 0.78 -6.42
N GLU A 10 -23.12 0.63 -7.40
CA GLU A 10 -21.88 -0.14 -7.27
C GLU A 10 -20.76 0.79 -6.78
N PHE A 11 -19.92 0.28 -5.89
CA PHE A 11 -18.76 1.02 -5.43
C PHE A 11 -17.66 0.93 -6.50
N LEU A 12 -17.24 2.06 -7.06
CA LEU A 12 -16.11 2.15 -8.00
C LEU A 12 -14.76 1.83 -7.34
N VAL A 13 -14.68 1.93 -6.02
CA VAL A 13 -13.53 1.59 -5.18
C VAL A 13 -14.02 0.81 -3.98
N LYS A 14 -13.29 -0.22 -3.55
CA LYS A 14 -13.73 -1.07 -2.43
C LYS A 14 -14.12 -0.22 -1.21
N PRO A 15 -15.35 -0.34 -0.70
CA PRO A 15 -15.78 0.42 0.47
C PRO A 15 -15.10 -0.13 1.73
N PHE A 16 -14.82 0.78 2.66
CA PHE A 16 -14.25 0.46 3.95
C PHE A 16 -15.21 -0.44 4.75
N GLY A 17 -14.72 -1.58 5.26
CA GLY A 17 -15.53 -2.53 6.04
C GLY A 17 -15.90 -3.85 5.34
N LEU A 18 -15.44 -4.12 4.12
CA LEU A 18 -15.46 -5.49 3.58
C LEU A 18 -14.30 -6.29 4.19
N THR A 19 -14.59 -7.39 4.86
CA THR A 19 -13.61 -8.33 5.45
C THR A 19 -12.59 -8.86 4.42
N ASN A 20 -12.95 -8.92 3.13
CA ASN A 20 -12.07 -9.29 2.02
C ASN A 20 -11.33 -8.11 1.35
N ALA A 21 -11.52 -6.87 1.81
CA ALA A 21 -10.83 -5.71 1.25
C ALA A 21 -9.35 -5.71 1.64
N SER A 22 -9.02 -6.01 2.91
CA SER A 22 -7.64 -6.07 3.39
C SER A 22 -6.87 -7.22 2.73
N ALA A 23 -7.47 -8.41 2.59
CA ALA A 23 -6.79 -9.55 1.98
C ALA A 23 -6.38 -9.29 0.52
N THR A 24 -7.24 -8.68 -0.30
CA THR A 24 -6.88 -8.32 -1.68
C THR A 24 -5.90 -7.16 -1.74
N PHE A 25 -5.98 -6.20 -0.80
CA PHE A 25 -5.01 -5.12 -0.72
C PHE A 25 -3.63 -5.66 -0.34
N MET A 26 -3.56 -6.53 0.67
CA MET A 26 -2.35 -7.24 1.07
C MET A 26 -1.78 -8.08 -0.08
N ASP A 27 -2.58 -8.84 -0.83
CA ASP A 27 -2.09 -9.61 -1.99
C ASP A 27 -1.54 -8.70 -3.11
N LEU A 28 -2.21 -7.57 -3.37
CA LEU A 28 -1.74 -6.57 -4.33
C LEU A 28 -0.42 -5.95 -3.89
N MET A 29 -0.32 -5.54 -2.63
CA MET A 29 0.90 -4.96 -2.06
C MET A 29 2.02 -6.00 -2.04
N ASN A 30 1.72 -7.25 -1.69
CA ASN A 30 2.68 -8.35 -1.71
C ASN A 30 3.23 -8.61 -3.12
N ARG A 31 2.39 -8.51 -4.15
CA ARG A 31 2.82 -8.64 -5.55
C ARG A 31 3.65 -7.45 -6.03
N ILE A 32 3.27 -6.23 -5.65
CA ILE A 32 3.98 -4.99 -6.06
C ILE A 32 5.35 -4.91 -5.38
N PHE A 33 5.40 -5.21 -4.09
CA PHE A 33 6.61 -5.17 -3.27
C PHE A 33 7.34 -6.49 -3.22
N GLN A 34 6.90 -7.54 -3.93
CA GLN A 34 7.56 -8.85 -3.96
C GLN A 34 9.10 -8.79 -4.06
N PRO A 35 9.72 -7.97 -4.94
CA PRO A 35 11.18 -7.90 -5.01
C PRO A 35 11.84 -7.18 -3.81
N CYS A 36 11.08 -6.44 -3.01
CA CYS A 36 11.55 -5.67 -1.85
C CYS A 36 11.14 -6.28 -0.50
N LEU A 37 10.11 -7.13 -0.49
CA LEU A 37 9.62 -7.86 0.68
C LEU A 37 10.70 -8.79 1.22
N ASP A 38 10.78 -8.87 2.55
CA ASP A 38 11.78 -9.63 3.32
C ASP A 38 13.25 -9.20 3.14
N GLN A 39 13.54 -8.20 2.28
CA GLN A 39 14.86 -7.59 2.17
C GLN A 39 14.98 -6.35 3.04
N PHE A 40 14.11 -5.36 2.78
CA PHE A 40 14.13 -4.06 3.47
C PHE A 40 12.73 -3.44 3.60
N VAL A 41 11.66 -4.13 3.19
CA VAL A 41 10.28 -3.67 3.26
C VAL A 41 9.40 -4.68 3.99
N VAL A 42 8.58 -4.20 4.92
CA VAL A 42 7.48 -4.94 5.54
C VAL A 42 6.18 -4.21 5.25
N VAL A 43 5.17 -4.92 4.75
CA VAL A 43 3.83 -4.37 4.53
C VAL A 43 2.90 -4.86 5.63
N LEU A 44 2.27 -3.94 6.36
CA LEU A 44 1.37 -4.22 7.48
C LEU A 44 0.05 -3.49 7.27
N MET A 45 -0.99 -4.22 6.87
CA MET A 45 -2.32 -3.67 6.54
C MET A 45 -2.22 -2.54 5.51
N ASP A 46 -2.28 -1.29 5.96
CA ASP A 46 -2.24 -0.07 5.15
C ASP A 46 -0.88 0.64 5.18
N ASP A 47 0.06 0.16 6.00
CA ASP A 47 1.36 0.80 6.23
C ASP A 47 2.51 0.02 5.57
N ILE A 48 3.50 0.76 5.08
CA ILE A 48 4.74 0.23 4.50
C ILE A 48 5.88 0.66 5.41
N LEU A 49 6.52 -0.31 6.05
CA LEU A 49 7.72 -0.08 6.87
C LEU A 49 8.95 -0.39 6.03
N ILE A 50 9.91 0.55 6.02
CA ILE A 50 11.20 0.37 5.37
C ILE A 50 12.26 0.29 6.48
N TYR A 51 13.08 -0.75 6.48
CA TYR A 51 14.14 -0.91 7.47
C TYR A 51 15.50 -1.07 6.78
N SER A 52 16.52 -0.46 7.37
CA SER A 52 17.91 -0.52 6.89
C SER A 52 18.87 -0.52 8.07
N ARG A 53 20.07 -1.07 7.88
CA ARG A 53 21.11 -1.08 8.92
C ARG A 53 21.89 0.23 8.98
N LEU A 54 22.02 0.91 7.84
CA LEU A 54 22.74 2.16 7.68
C LEU A 54 21.84 3.22 7.03
N GLU A 55 22.01 4.48 7.40
CA GLU A 55 21.28 5.62 6.82
C GLU A 55 21.50 5.73 5.30
N ALA A 56 22.74 5.55 4.84
CA ALA A 56 23.06 5.56 3.40
C ALA A 56 22.41 4.41 2.60
N GLU A 57 22.11 3.29 3.25
CA GLU A 57 21.31 2.21 2.65
C GLU A 57 19.81 2.55 2.71
N HIS A 58 19.36 3.21 3.77
CA HIS A 58 17.99 3.67 3.93
C HIS A 58 17.55 4.62 2.82
N ASP A 59 18.38 5.60 2.45
CA ASP A 59 18.09 6.50 1.32
C ASP A 59 17.90 5.74 0.00
N LYS A 60 18.73 4.73 -0.26
CA LYS A 60 18.63 3.90 -1.47
C LYS A 60 17.34 3.08 -1.46
N HIS A 61 17.01 2.45 -0.33
CA HIS A 61 15.79 1.67 -0.16
C HIS A 61 14.54 2.55 -0.31
N LEU A 62 14.50 3.72 0.34
CA LEU A 62 13.44 4.72 0.20
C LEU A 62 13.22 5.08 -1.27
N ARG A 63 14.29 5.37 -2.01
CA ARG A 63 14.19 5.74 -3.42
C ARG A 63 13.58 4.63 -4.27
N ILE A 64 13.93 3.36 -4.00
CA ILE A 64 13.37 2.20 -4.71
C ILE A 64 11.87 2.06 -4.39
N VAL A 65 11.48 2.11 -3.12
CA VAL A 65 10.07 2.00 -2.70
C VAL A 65 9.22 3.12 -3.30
N LEU A 66 9.71 4.36 -3.25
CA LEU A 66 9.02 5.53 -3.82
C LEU A 66 8.86 5.40 -5.34
N GLN A 67 9.86 4.88 -6.06
CA GLN A 67 9.76 4.62 -7.50
C GLN A 67 8.69 3.56 -7.83
N VAL A 68 8.62 2.49 -7.03
CA VAL A 68 7.60 1.43 -7.19
C VAL A 68 6.20 1.99 -6.94
N LEU A 69 6.03 2.80 -5.89
CA LEU A 69 4.78 3.48 -5.56
C LEU A 69 4.33 4.42 -6.69
N GLN A 70 5.25 5.23 -7.21
CA GLN A 70 4.99 6.16 -8.31
C GLN A 70 4.56 5.42 -9.59
N GLY A 71 5.24 4.33 -9.95
CA GLY A 71 4.94 3.53 -11.14
C GLY A 71 3.58 2.82 -11.08
N LYS A 72 3.02 2.62 -9.88
CA LYS A 72 1.72 1.97 -9.66
C LYS A 72 0.59 2.95 -9.31
N GLN A 73 0.86 4.27 -9.36
CA GLN A 73 -0.09 5.33 -8.94
C GLN A 73 -0.65 5.13 -7.51
N LEU A 74 0.11 4.46 -6.65
CA LEU A 74 -0.24 4.35 -5.24
C LEU A 74 0.18 5.63 -4.53
N LEU A 75 -0.79 6.45 -4.16
CA LEU A 75 -0.55 7.70 -3.45
C LEU A 75 -0.42 7.43 -1.95
N GLY A 76 0.83 7.40 -1.46
CA GLY A 76 1.10 7.52 -0.03
C GLY A 76 0.70 8.90 0.47
N LYS A 77 0.04 8.97 1.64
CA LYS A 77 -0.17 10.25 2.31
C LYS A 77 1.13 10.68 2.99
N PHE A 78 1.87 11.58 2.34
CA PHE A 78 3.10 12.17 2.91
C PHE A 78 2.90 12.76 4.31
N SER A 79 1.69 13.24 4.64
CA SER A 79 1.35 13.76 5.96
C SER A 79 1.33 12.70 7.08
N LYS A 80 1.43 11.42 6.74
CA LYS A 80 1.50 10.28 7.66
C LYS A 80 2.82 9.51 7.56
N CYS A 81 3.76 9.99 6.75
CA CYS A 81 5.07 9.36 6.60
C CYS A 81 6.01 9.89 7.69
N GLU A 82 6.62 8.97 8.42
CA GLU A 82 7.76 9.23 9.30
C GLU A 82 8.99 8.63 8.61
N PHE A 83 10.06 9.42 8.51
CA PHE A 83 11.33 9.06 7.86
C PHE A 83 12.45 9.03 8.90
#